data_AF-A0A0J2AZ64-F1
#
_entry.id   AF-A0A0J2AZ64-F1
#
_cell.length_a   1.000
_cell.length_b   1.000
_cell.length_c   1.000
_cell.angle_alpha   90.00
_cell.angle_beta   90.00
_cell.angle_gamma   90.00
#
_symmetry.space_group_name_H-M   'P 1'
#
loop_
_entity.id
_entity.type
_entity.pdbx_description
1 polymer ?
#
loop_
_entity_poly.entity_id
_entity_poly.type
_entity_poly.pdbx_seq_one_letter_code
_entity_poly.pdbx_strand_id
1 'polypeptide(L)'
;MSEINSQALREAAVAIETVATPQKLLAFRMKVTPQVVLALLDERDALNERLAELEADLAGLAEDHQKATESIKQADAAVKLAHEKFSALAAENELARKAVQEFCDVVGDSTEVICEEIGRDGVLVILEAMKATGNMPATDAFLAEVRAQGVEMMREHPSIKLCSLTHICDELAAQLRKGGNQ
;
A
#
# COMPACT_ATOMS: atom_id res chain seq x y z
N MET A 1 4.77 -48.02 4.09
CA MET A 1 6.15 -48.01 4.61
C MET A 1 6.15 -48.83 5.88
N SER A 2 6.98 -49.88 5.98
CA SER A 2 7.14 -50.58 7.25
C SER A 2 7.65 -49.57 8.26
N GLU A 3 6.92 -49.32 9.34
CA GLU A 3 7.39 -48.46 10.43
C GLU A 3 8.68 -49.07 10.97
N ILE A 4 9.81 -48.49 10.58
CA ILE A 4 11.09 -48.81 11.19
C ILE A 4 10.96 -48.40 12.65
N ASN A 5 11.13 -49.35 13.57
CA ASN A 5 11.18 -49.02 14.98
C ASN A 5 12.56 -48.41 15.31
N SER A 6 12.74 -47.14 14.92
CA SER A 6 13.98 -46.37 15.07
C SER A 6 14.38 -46.23 16.54
N GLN A 7 13.40 -46.13 17.45
CA GLN A 7 13.63 -46.10 18.89
C GLN A 7 14.21 -47.43 19.40
N ALA A 8 13.65 -48.58 19.03
CA ALA A 8 14.18 -49.89 19.43
C ALA A 8 15.55 -50.19 18.79
N LEU A 9 15.82 -49.66 17.60
CA LEU A 9 17.13 -49.75 16.96
C LEU A 9 18.16 -48.91 17.73
N ARG A 10 17.80 -47.69 18.13
CA ARG A 10 18.62 -46.79 18.95
C ARG A 10 18.93 -47.41 20.32
N GLU A 11 17.93 -47.97 20.98
CA GLU A 11 18.11 -48.65 22.28
C GLU A 11 19.06 -49.85 22.17
N ALA A 12 18.93 -50.65 21.12
CA ALA A 12 19.83 -51.78 20.87
C ALA A 12 21.27 -51.33 20.57
N ALA A 13 21.45 -50.23 19.83
CA ALA A 13 22.76 -49.64 19.56
C ALA A 13 23.44 -49.15 20.85
N VAL A 14 22.71 -48.37 21.66
CA VAL A 14 23.19 -47.85 22.96
C VAL A 14 23.52 -48.98 23.94
N ALA A 15 22.72 -50.06 23.95
CA ALA A 15 22.99 -51.21 24.80
C ALA A 15 24.32 -51.91 24.48
N ILE A 16 24.75 -51.93 23.21
CA ILE A 16 26.06 -52.46 22.80
C ILE A 16 27.18 -51.47 23.11
N GLU A 17 26.97 -50.19 22.81
CA GLU A 17 27.94 -49.13 23.06
C GLU A 17 28.36 -49.08 24.54
N THR A 18 27.41 -49.27 25.44
CA THR A 18 27.63 -49.31 26.90
C THR A 18 28.39 -50.55 27.36
N VAL A 19 27.94 -51.76 26.98
CA VAL A 19 28.63 -53.03 27.27
C VAL A 19 28.34 -54.03 26.16
N ALA A 20 29.37 -54.37 25.37
CA ALA A 20 29.26 -55.31 24.27
C ALA A 20 29.27 -56.77 24.76
N THR A 21 28.08 -57.39 24.86
CA THR A 21 27.95 -58.84 25.12
C THR A 21 27.50 -59.59 23.85
N PRO A 22 27.80 -60.90 23.70
CA PRO A 22 27.35 -61.68 22.55
C PRO A 22 25.83 -61.65 22.33
N GLN A 23 25.05 -61.66 23.41
CA GLN A 23 23.58 -61.57 23.36
C GLN A 23 23.11 -60.21 22.81
N LYS A 24 23.72 -59.11 23.25
CA LYS A 24 23.40 -57.76 22.76
C LYS A 24 23.79 -57.57 21.31
N LEU A 25 24.95 -58.07 20.90
CA LEU A 25 25.41 -58.09 19.50
C LEU A 25 24.44 -58.85 18.58
N LEU A 26 23.95 -60.01 19.03
CA LEU A 26 22.96 -60.78 18.29
C LEU A 26 21.62 -60.02 18.18
N ALA A 27 21.14 -59.45 19.28
CA ALA A 27 19.90 -58.67 19.30
C ALA A 27 19.94 -57.45 18.36
N PHE A 28 21.06 -56.75 18.29
CA PHE A 28 21.26 -55.64 17.35
C PHE A 28 21.34 -56.13 15.91
N ARG A 29 22.08 -57.19 15.62
CA ARG A 29 22.18 -57.76 14.26
C ARG A 29 20.82 -58.22 13.72
N MET A 30 19.94 -58.73 14.58
CA MET A 30 18.58 -59.09 14.21
C MET A 30 17.71 -57.86 13.88
N LYS A 31 18.03 -56.69 14.44
CA LYS A 31 17.31 -55.42 14.19
C LYS A 31 17.89 -54.63 13.00
N VAL A 32 19.20 -54.69 12.79
CA VAL A 32 19.92 -54.02 11.69
C VAL A 32 19.94 -54.93 10.46
N THR A 33 18.75 -55.19 9.91
CA THR A 33 18.67 -55.94 8.65
C THR A 33 19.03 -55.02 7.48
N PRO A 34 19.48 -55.57 6.33
CA PRO A 34 19.70 -54.76 5.13
C PRO A 34 18.47 -53.93 4.72
N GLN A 35 17.27 -54.46 4.93
CA GLN A 35 16.01 -53.75 4.68
C GLN A 35 15.84 -52.53 5.58
N VAL A 36 16.15 -52.65 6.87
CA VAL A 36 16.08 -51.53 7.83
C VAL A 36 17.12 -50.46 7.47
N VAL A 37 18.33 -50.87 7.07
CA VAL A 37 19.37 -49.92 6.65
C VAL A 37 18.96 -49.16 5.39
N LEU A 38 18.44 -49.84 4.37
CA LEU A 38 17.98 -49.19 3.15
C LEU A 38 16.82 -48.22 3.43
N ALA A 39 15.83 -48.63 4.22
CA ALA A 39 14.69 -47.78 4.52
C ALA A 39 15.08 -46.53 5.34
N LEU A 40 16.09 -46.61 6.23
CA LEU A 40 16.66 -45.43 6.90
C LEU A 40 17.43 -44.51 5.94
N LEU A 41 18.12 -45.07 4.94
CA LEU A 41 18.82 -44.27 3.93
C LEU A 41 17.83 -43.53 3.04
N ASP A 42 16.76 -44.21 2.61
CA ASP A 42 15.67 -43.65 1.82
C ASP A 42 14.94 -42.53 2.59
N GLU A 43 14.63 -42.75 3.89
CA GLU A 43 14.03 -41.73 4.75
C GLU A 43 14.95 -40.51 4.89
N ARG A 44 16.26 -40.72 5.08
CA ARG A 44 17.24 -39.64 5.16
C ARG A 44 17.36 -38.87 3.85
N ASP A 45 17.30 -39.54 2.71
CA ASP A 45 17.35 -38.88 1.40
C ASP A 45 16.08 -38.06 1.15
N ALA A 46 14.90 -38.58 1.48
CA ALA A 46 13.64 -37.85 1.41
C ALA A 46 13.60 -36.64 2.36
N LEU A 47 14.14 -36.78 3.58
CA LEU A 47 14.26 -35.66 4.52
C LEU A 47 15.22 -34.57 4.01
N ASN A 48 16.34 -34.95 3.39
CA ASN A 48 17.27 -33.98 2.80
C ASN A 48 16.65 -33.23 1.63
N GLU A 49 15.87 -33.90 0.78
CA GLU A 49 15.13 -33.25 -0.31
C GLU A 49 14.12 -32.24 0.24
N ARG A 50 13.33 -32.63 1.25
CA ARG A 50 12.39 -31.73 1.91
C ARG A 50 13.08 -30.55 2.61
N LEU A 51 14.27 -30.76 3.18
CA LEU A 51 15.06 -29.68 3.78
C LEU A 51 15.50 -28.67 2.70
N ALA A 52 15.99 -29.14 1.56
CA ALA A 52 16.39 -28.28 0.45
C ALA A 52 15.20 -27.47 -0.10
N GLU A 53 14.02 -28.07 -0.22
CA GLU A 53 12.78 -27.36 -0.58
C GLU A 53 12.42 -26.26 0.43
N LEU A 54 12.42 -26.59 1.72
CA LEU A 54 12.11 -25.62 2.78
C LEU A 54 13.13 -24.48 2.86
N GLU A 55 14.41 -24.76 2.61
CA GLU A 55 15.45 -23.73 2.53
C GLU A 55 15.20 -22.77 1.36
N ALA A 56 14.80 -23.30 0.19
CA ALA A 56 14.46 -22.49 -0.97
C ALA A 56 13.21 -21.62 -0.71
N ASP A 57 12.16 -22.19 -0.13
CA ASP A 57 10.93 -21.46 0.22
C ASP A 57 11.20 -20.35 1.24
N LEU A 58 12.01 -20.61 2.27
CA LEU A 58 12.40 -19.61 3.27
C LEU A 58 13.21 -18.47 2.64
N ALA A 59 14.11 -18.78 1.71
CA ALA A 59 14.87 -17.76 0.98
C ALA A 59 13.93 -16.87 0.13
N GLY A 60 12.99 -17.47 -0.58
CA GLY A 60 11.97 -16.73 -1.35
C GLY A 60 11.11 -15.82 -0.47
N LEU A 61 10.62 -16.36 0.65
CA LEU A 61 9.80 -15.59 1.60
C LEU A 61 10.58 -14.42 2.23
N ALA A 62 11.87 -14.62 2.52
CA ALA A 62 12.73 -13.56 3.04
C ALA A 62 12.91 -12.42 2.02
N GLU A 63 13.11 -12.75 0.74
CA GLU A 63 13.23 -11.77 -0.33
C GLU A 63 11.93 -10.97 -0.52
N ASP A 64 10.78 -11.65 -0.56
CA ASP A 64 9.47 -11.01 -0.70
C ASP A 64 9.16 -10.10 0.50
N HIS A 65 9.48 -10.55 1.72
CA HIS A 65 9.33 -9.72 2.91
C HIS A 65 10.21 -8.45 2.86
N GLN A 66 11.45 -8.58 2.37
CA GLN A 66 12.34 -7.43 2.19
C GLN A 66 11.78 -6.44 1.16
N LYS A 67 11.29 -6.93 0.02
CA LYS A 67 10.66 -6.10 -1.02
C LYS A 67 9.42 -5.38 -0.48
N ALA A 68 8.56 -6.08 0.24
CA ALA A 68 7.37 -5.52 0.86
C ALA A 68 7.73 -4.42 1.87
N THR A 69 8.73 -4.67 2.72
CA THR A 69 9.21 -3.69 3.71
C THR A 69 9.72 -2.42 3.04
N GLU A 70 10.48 -2.54 1.97
CA GLU A 70 11.02 -1.38 1.25
C GLU A 70 9.91 -0.59 0.53
N SER A 71 8.95 -1.29 -0.08
CA SER A 71 7.78 -0.67 -0.71
C SER A 71 6.94 0.14 0.30
N ILE A 72 6.71 -0.41 1.50
CA ILE A 72 5.96 0.27 2.56
C ILE A 72 6.69 1.54 3.01
N LYS A 73 8.02 1.49 3.21
CA LYS A 73 8.80 2.68 3.59
C LYS A 73 8.71 3.79 2.55
N GLN A 74 8.75 3.44 1.28
CA GLN A 74 8.63 4.41 0.19
C GLN A 74 7.23 5.03 0.14
N ALA A 75 6.19 4.21 0.34
CA ALA A 75 4.82 4.70 0.43
C ALA A 75 4.61 5.66 1.62
N ASP A 76 5.12 5.31 2.80
CA ASP A 76 5.03 6.16 3.99
C ASP A 76 5.74 7.51 3.79
N ALA A 77 6.92 7.51 3.18
CA ALA A 77 7.64 8.74 2.85
C ALA A 77 6.87 9.61 1.85
N ALA A 78 6.27 9.01 0.82
CA ALA A 78 5.46 9.72 -0.17
C ALA A 78 4.20 10.33 0.46
N VAL A 79 3.50 9.58 1.32
CA VAL A 79 2.30 10.06 2.02
C VAL A 79 2.63 11.21 2.95
N LYS A 80 3.72 11.10 3.72
CA LYS A 80 4.14 12.17 4.63
C LYS A 80 4.46 13.47 3.86
N LEU A 81 5.22 13.37 2.78
CA LEU A 81 5.57 14.52 1.95
C LEU A 81 4.32 15.15 1.31
N ALA A 82 3.38 14.34 0.83
CA ALA A 82 2.13 14.83 0.28
C ALA A 82 1.29 15.55 1.35
N HIS A 83 1.19 14.97 2.55
CA HIS A 83 0.47 15.58 3.67
C HIS A 83 1.07 16.94 4.05
N GLU A 84 2.39 17.04 4.18
CA GLU A 84 3.06 18.30 4.49
C GLU A 84 2.78 19.40 3.43
N LYS A 85 2.84 19.03 2.14
CA LYS A 85 2.55 19.96 1.05
C LYS A 85 1.09 20.41 1.04
N PHE A 86 0.15 19.49 1.27
CA PHE A 86 -1.27 19.84 1.29
C PHE A 86 -1.65 20.65 2.53
N SER A 87 -1.06 20.37 3.68
CA SER A 87 -1.27 21.18 4.88
C SER A 87 -0.76 22.61 4.70
N ALA A 88 0.41 22.78 4.07
CA ALA A 88 0.93 24.11 3.74
C ALA A 88 0.00 24.86 2.77
N LEU A 89 -0.45 24.19 1.71
CA LEU A 89 -1.36 24.78 0.73
C LEU A 89 -2.73 25.14 1.33
N ALA A 90 -3.26 24.32 2.23
CA ALA A 90 -4.50 24.59 2.93
C ALA A 90 -4.37 25.81 3.87
N ALA A 91 -3.24 25.96 4.56
CA ALA A 91 -2.99 27.10 5.42
C ALA A 91 -2.85 28.41 4.60
N GLU A 92 -2.13 28.36 3.48
CA GLU A 92 -2.00 29.50 2.56
C GLU A 92 -3.36 29.92 1.98
N ASN A 93 -4.20 28.95 1.57
CA ASN A 93 -5.54 29.23 1.06
C ASN A 93 -6.48 29.84 2.10
N GLU A 94 -6.42 29.40 3.37
CA GLU A 94 -7.25 30.01 4.42
C GLU A 94 -6.82 31.45 4.74
N LEU A 95 -5.51 31.74 4.65
CA LEU A 95 -5.00 33.12 4.77
C LEU A 95 -5.46 33.98 3.60
N ALA A 96 -5.37 33.48 2.37
CA ALA A 96 -5.86 34.18 1.18
C ALA A 96 -7.37 34.48 1.28
N ARG A 97 -8.17 33.51 1.74
CA ARG A 97 -9.62 33.68 1.95
C ARG A 97 -9.93 34.76 2.99
N LYS A 98 -9.20 34.78 4.11
CA LYS A 98 -9.37 35.80 5.15
C LYS A 98 -9.03 37.20 4.64
N ALA A 99 -7.92 37.34 3.91
CA ALA A 99 -7.54 38.62 3.32
C ALA A 99 -8.59 39.16 2.34
N VAL A 100 -9.19 38.29 1.53
CA VAL A 100 -10.30 38.66 0.63
C VAL A 100 -11.55 39.08 1.41
N GLN A 101 -11.88 38.39 2.50
CA GLN A 101 -13.02 38.75 3.34
C GLN A 101 -12.83 40.12 4.01
N GLU A 102 -11.66 40.37 4.60
CA GLU A 102 -11.34 41.66 5.22
C GLU A 102 -11.42 42.81 4.20
N PHE A 103 -10.95 42.59 2.97
CA PHE A 103 -11.07 43.57 1.89
C PHE A 103 -12.54 43.84 1.51
N CYS A 104 -13.37 42.80 1.40
CA CYS A 104 -14.81 42.93 1.13
C CYS A 104 -15.55 43.68 2.26
N ASP A 105 -15.20 43.41 3.52
CA ASP A 105 -15.81 44.06 4.68
C ASP A 105 -15.49 45.57 4.68
N VAL A 106 -14.24 45.97 4.43
CA VAL A 106 -13.83 47.38 4.35
C VAL A 106 -14.54 48.13 3.22
N VAL A 107 -14.69 47.51 2.05
CA VAL A 107 -15.42 48.13 0.94
C VAL A 107 -16.93 48.17 1.21
N GLY A 108 -17.48 47.15 1.89
CA GLY A 108 -18.85 47.13 2.38
C GLY A 108 -19.13 48.27 3.35
N ASP A 109 -18.25 48.50 4.33
CA ASP A 109 -18.39 49.60 5.29
C ASP A 109 -18.21 50.98 4.62
N SER A 110 -17.37 51.06 3.59
CA SER A 110 -17.18 52.29 2.80
C SER A 110 -18.31 52.57 1.82
N THR A 111 -19.23 51.61 1.60
CA THR A 111 -20.30 51.68 0.61
C THR A 111 -21.26 52.84 0.86
N GLU A 112 -21.52 53.22 2.12
CA GLU A 112 -22.39 54.35 2.44
C GLU A 112 -21.81 55.69 1.97
N VAL A 113 -20.50 55.90 2.19
CA VAL A 113 -19.76 57.09 1.72
C VAL A 113 -19.63 57.08 0.19
N ILE A 114 -19.39 55.91 -0.41
CA ILE A 114 -19.23 55.76 -1.87
C ILE A 114 -20.58 55.92 -2.60
N CYS A 115 -21.71 55.55 -1.99
CA CYS A 115 -23.04 55.74 -2.56
C CYS A 115 -23.38 57.22 -2.77
N GLU A 116 -22.84 58.13 -1.94
CA GLU A 116 -23.05 59.57 -2.09
C GLU A 116 -22.28 60.14 -3.30
N GLU A 117 -21.11 59.59 -3.63
CA GLU A 117 -20.25 60.06 -4.73
C GLU A 117 -20.49 59.34 -6.07
N ILE A 118 -20.82 58.05 -6.06
CA ILE A 118 -20.91 57.20 -7.29
C ILE A 118 -22.35 56.72 -7.56
N GLY A 119 -23.28 56.92 -6.61
CA GLY A 119 -24.68 56.49 -6.71
C GLY A 119 -24.88 54.99 -6.41
N ARG A 120 -26.07 54.65 -5.89
CA ARG A 120 -26.43 53.27 -5.47
C ARG A 120 -26.19 52.21 -6.55
N ASP A 121 -26.49 52.51 -7.80
CA ASP A 121 -26.30 51.56 -8.91
C ASP A 121 -24.81 51.30 -9.20
N GLY A 122 -23.96 52.33 -9.09
CA GLY A 122 -22.51 52.19 -9.27
C GLY A 122 -21.88 51.32 -8.18
N VAL A 123 -22.35 51.46 -6.96
CA VAL A 123 -21.95 50.61 -5.83
C VAL A 123 -22.43 49.17 -6.02
N LEU A 124 -23.66 48.96 -6.50
CA LEU A 124 -24.20 47.62 -6.74
C LEU A 124 -23.33 46.84 -7.75
N VAL A 125 -22.87 47.50 -8.81
CA VAL A 125 -21.96 46.93 -9.82
C VAL A 125 -20.61 46.54 -9.21
N ILE A 126 -20.07 47.36 -8.30
CA ILE A 126 -18.81 47.07 -7.60
C ILE A 126 -18.98 45.85 -6.68
N LEU A 127 -20.07 45.80 -5.91
CA LEU A 127 -20.40 44.66 -5.05
C LEU A 127 -20.57 43.35 -5.84
N GLU A 128 -21.16 43.43 -7.04
CA GLU A 128 -21.34 42.28 -7.93
C GLU A 128 -20.00 41.78 -8.50
N ALA A 129 -19.09 42.70 -8.85
CA ALA A 129 -17.72 42.38 -9.24
C ALA A 129 -16.89 41.80 -8.08
N MET A 130 -17.09 42.28 -6.85
CA MET A 130 -16.44 41.71 -5.65
C MET A 130 -16.95 40.31 -5.31
N LYS A 131 -18.26 40.06 -5.45
CA LYS A 131 -18.83 38.71 -5.38
C LYS A 131 -18.18 37.73 -6.36
N ALA A 132 -17.86 38.19 -7.58
CA ALA A 132 -17.13 37.39 -8.56
C ALA A 132 -15.66 37.14 -8.17
N THR A 133 -15.10 37.95 -7.28
CA THR A 133 -13.72 37.80 -6.76
C THR A 133 -13.63 36.76 -5.63
N GLY A 134 -14.75 36.46 -4.95
CA GLY A 134 -14.89 35.30 -4.06
C GLY A 134 -15.02 33.95 -4.79
N ASN A 135 -15.07 33.96 -6.12
CA ASN A 135 -14.96 32.77 -6.94
C ASN A 135 -13.48 32.36 -6.98
N MET A 136 -13.15 31.14 -6.54
CA MET A 136 -11.77 30.68 -6.35
C MET A 136 -11.43 29.57 -7.37
N PRO A 137 -11.31 29.89 -8.67
CA PRO A 137 -11.15 28.91 -9.74
C PRO A 137 -9.87 28.07 -9.60
N ALA A 138 -8.84 28.58 -8.92
CA ALA A 138 -7.63 27.81 -8.61
C ALA A 138 -7.90 26.68 -7.59
N THR A 139 -8.81 26.90 -6.62
CA THR A 139 -9.25 25.87 -5.67
C THR A 139 -10.17 24.86 -6.35
N ASP A 140 -11.05 25.33 -7.24
CA ASP A 140 -11.92 24.45 -8.00
C ASP A 140 -11.15 23.59 -9.01
N ALA A 141 -10.12 24.16 -9.66
CA ALA A 141 -9.18 23.42 -10.50
C ALA A 141 -8.36 22.40 -9.69
N PHE A 142 -7.93 22.76 -8.47
CA PHE A 142 -7.24 21.83 -7.57
C PHE A 142 -8.15 20.65 -7.15
N LEU A 143 -9.40 20.90 -6.79
CA LEU A 143 -10.37 19.85 -6.47
C LEU A 143 -10.76 19.02 -7.70
N ALA A 144 -10.81 19.64 -8.87
CA ALA A 144 -11.07 18.95 -10.12
C ALA A 144 -9.92 18.02 -10.53
N GLU A 145 -8.66 18.44 -10.29
CA GLU A 145 -7.47 17.61 -10.47
C GLU A 145 -7.47 16.42 -9.50
N VAL A 146 -7.81 16.63 -8.21
CA VAL A 146 -7.92 15.54 -7.22
C VAL A 146 -9.02 14.55 -7.61
N ARG A 147 -10.16 15.03 -8.13
CA ARG A 147 -11.24 14.16 -8.65
C ARG A 147 -10.80 13.39 -9.90
N ALA A 148 -10.03 14.00 -10.80
CA ALA A 148 -9.49 13.34 -11.99
C ALA A 148 -8.51 12.21 -11.61
N GLN A 149 -7.65 12.44 -10.62
CA GLN A 149 -6.74 11.42 -10.08
C GLN A 149 -7.49 10.22 -9.48
N GLY A 150 -8.62 10.44 -8.79
CA GLY A 150 -9.47 9.35 -8.31
C GLY A 150 -10.08 8.48 -9.43
N VAL A 151 -10.38 9.08 -10.57
CA VAL A 151 -10.87 8.36 -11.76
C VAL A 151 -9.73 7.58 -12.43
N GLU A 152 -8.53 8.13 -12.46
CA GLU A 152 -7.33 7.44 -12.96
C GLU A 152 -6.94 6.25 -12.08
N MET A 153 -7.18 6.32 -10.77
CA MET A 153 -7.04 5.16 -9.90
C MET A 153 -8.08 4.07 -10.22
N MET A 154 -9.32 4.45 -10.55
CA MET A 154 -10.37 3.50 -10.95
C MET A 154 -10.12 2.86 -12.32
N ARG A 155 -9.44 3.56 -13.23
CA ARG A 155 -8.97 3.03 -14.52
C ARG A 155 -8.14 1.76 -14.37
N GLU A 156 -7.35 1.68 -13.31
CA GLU A 156 -6.48 0.54 -13.06
C GLU A 156 -7.23 -0.71 -12.57
N HIS A 157 -8.53 -0.60 -12.28
CA HIS A 157 -9.36 -1.71 -11.82
C HIS A 157 -9.55 -2.78 -12.92
N PRO A 158 -9.40 -4.09 -12.60
CA PRO A 158 -9.39 -5.17 -13.59
C PRO A 158 -10.60 -5.20 -14.52
N SER A 159 -11.81 -4.91 -13.99
CA SER A 159 -13.05 -4.89 -14.79
C SER A 159 -13.07 -3.77 -15.83
N ILE A 160 -12.44 -2.62 -15.54
CA ILE A 160 -12.36 -1.49 -16.47
C ILE A 160 -11.42 -1.84 -17.64
N LYS A 161 -10.30 -2.50 -17.34
CA LYS A 161 -9.37 -3.03 -18.36
C LYS A 161 -10.01 -4.10 -19.23
N LEU A 162 -10.71 -5.06 -18.62
CA LEU A 162 -11.38 -6.16 -19.32
C LEU A 162 -12.43 -5.65 -20.32
N CYS A 163 -13.20 -4.64 -19.92
CA CYS A 163 -14.21 -4.02 -20.77
C CYS A 163 -13.63 -2.98 -21.76
N SER A 164 -12.31 -2.80 -21.81
CA SER A 164 -11.63 -1.81 -22.67
C SER A 164 -12.12 -0.36 -22.47
N LEU A 165 -12.56 -0.02 -21.26
CA LEU A 165 -13.14 1.30 -20.92
C LEU A 165 -12.09 2.29 -20.38
N THR A 166 -10.82 1.94 -20.41
CA THR A 166 -9.72 2.80 -19.92
C THR A 166 -9.73 4.17 -20.61
N HIS A 167 -10.05 4.21 -21.90
CA HIS A 167 -10.20 5.45 -22.67
C HIS A 167 -11.30 6.37 -22.13
N ILE A 168 -12.39 5.82 -21.58
CA ILE A 168 -13.48 6.60 -20.99
C ILE A 168 -13.04 7.21 -19.66
N CYS A 169 -12.28 6.46 -18.85
CA CYS A 169 -11.69 7.01 -17.63
C CYS A 169 -10.70 8.13 -17.95
N ASP A 170 -9.87 7.94 -18.97
CA ASP A 170 -8.92 8.95 -19.46
C ASP A 170 -9.67 10.22 -19.92
N GLU A 171 -10.76 10.05 -20.66
CA GLU A 171 -11.59 11.15 -21.13
C GLU A 171 -12.34 11.86 -19.99
N LEU A 172 -12.92 11.12 -19.05
CA LEU A 172 -13.61 11.67 -17.88
C LEU A 172 -12.64 12.44 -16.97
N ALA A 173 -11.45 11.90 -16.70
CA ALA A 173 -10.42 12.60 -15.94
C ALA A 173 -9.99 13.90 -16.66
N ALA A 174 -9.83 13.87 -17.98
CA ALA A 174 -9.55 15.06 -18.77
C ALA A 174 -10.70 16.08 -18.75
N GLN A 175 -11.96 15.64 -18.75
CA GLN A 175 -13.12 16.52 -18.65
C GLN A 175 -13.21 17.19 -17.28
N LEU A 176 -12.96 16.44 -16.20
CA LEU A 176 -12.93 16.97 -14.84
C LEU A 176 -11.88 18.08 -14.73
N ARG A 177 -10.66 17.87 -15.21
CA ARG A 177 -9.59 18.89 -15.22
C ARG A 177 -9.94 20.16 -15.98
N LYS A 178 -10.79 20.05 -17.00
CA LYS A 178 -11.29 21.20 -17.77
C LYS A 178 -12.42 21.95 -17.06
N GLY A 179 -12.79 21.54 -15.84
CA GLY A 179 -13.88 22.14 -15.06
C GLY A 179 -15.28 21.68 -15.47
N GLY A 180 -15.39 20.70 -16.38
CA GLY A 180 -16.60 20.07 -16.90
C GLY A 180 -17.90 20.88 -16.89
N ASN A 181 -18.24 21.58 -17.98
CA ASN A 181 -19.58 22.13 -18.32
C ASN A 181 -20.47 22.58 -17.14
N GLN A 182 -19.91 23.25 -16.11
CA GLN A 182 -20.68 23.94 -15.08
C GLN A 182 -20.96 25.38 -15.49
#